data_AF-A0AAU0N553-F1
#
_entry.id   AF-A0AAU0N553-F1
#
_cell.length_a   1.000
_cell.length_b   1.000
_cell.length_c   1.000
_cell.angle_alpha   90.00
_cell.angle_beta   90.00
_cell.angle_gamma   90.00
#
_symmetry.space_group_name_H-M   'P 1'
#
loop_
_entity.id
_entity.type
_entity.pdbx_description
1 polymer ?
#
loop_
_entity_poly.entity_id
_entity_poly.type
_entity_poly.pdbx_seq_one_letter_code
_entity_poly.pdbx_strand_id
1 'polypeptide(L)'
;MQTSLQTLLALVLCAGLTACGGGGSDGGSSSSSSSSSSSSSSSGSSSSSSSSSSSSSSSGGSSSSSSSSSSSGSSSSSGSGSADGGFAGYSYNLTGGAGGLVYTVNNGADLQAKLDEAKDASQPITIYIDGTITDFNTGTGTDIQVRDMDNVSLIGVGENGEFDGIGLYIRRANNIIVQNLKFHEAWPGQEKDNISIEGDDDGSTTSHIWIDHCELYNSMSVGKDYYDGLVDSKSGARYITLSYNYLHDAWKTSLHGHTESDTNPDTDRLVTFHHNRFENLESRVPLYRHGKGHVYNNYYNNIQSTAINSRAGAEMLIEHNVFENTQNPIVSFYSDVIGYWNLKGNVFGTGVTWTAGSGTDITAQNGESTSSYTVPYGYTLDATDGLKEHVIANAGVGKIDQSGLEIPEPVTPEGEVPVEEEPLIEDVALPYAENFATDTADFFSNNYRDLSGAPGDGTPMYYRVTGTVELQSGALSLTGARVSIGNSTPSVSTTSGDANTGVFDLSAPWQISFKVVSVGGDTSKYFQLYVDNNTSSSSNSLWGTSSKFHQIYLSELVAGQAYTVPGLTASSNSFITLRTESGATVVVDDLLIEAVP
;
A
#
# COMPACT_ATOMS: atom_id res chain seq x y z
N MET A 1 -31.25 -32.67 54.62
CA MET A 1 -30.07 -32.88 55.49
C MET A 1 -28.84 -32.78 54.63
N GLN A 2 -27.87 -32.02 55.13
CA GLN A 2 -26.65 -31.56 54.49
C GLN A 2 -25.72 -32.68 54.01
N THR A 3 -25.03 -32.41 52.89
CA THR A 3 -23.56 -32.45 52.67
C THR A 3 -23.33 -32.10 51.19
N SER A 4 -22.31 -31.38 50.72
CA SER A 4 -21.28 -30.51 51.29
C SER A 4 -20.66 -29.75 50.10
N LEU A 5 -20.30 -28.49 50.34
CA LEU A 5 -19.48 -27.58 49.53
C LEU A 5 -18.14 -28.22 49.08
N GLN A 6 -17.63 -27.87 47.89
CA GLN A 6 -16.45 -26.98 47.70
C GLN A 6 -16.01 -26.94 46.23
N THR A 7 -15.96 -25.73 45.68
CA THR A 7 -15.27 -25.35 44.44
C THR A 7 -13.90 -24.79 44.85
N LEU A 8 -12.80 -25.26 44.26
CA LEU A 8 -11.48 -24.65 44.41
C LEU A 8 -10.91 -24.27 43.04
N LEU A 9 -10.62 -22.98 42.93
CA LEU A 9 -9.90 -22.27 41.88
C LEU A 9 -8.40 -22.58 42.01
N ALA A 10 -7.69 -22.86 40.92
CA ALA A 10 -6.22 -22.91 40.90
C ALA A 10 -5.68 -22.15 39.69
N LEU A 11 -5.25 -20.92 39.96
CA LEU A 11 -4.36 -20.08 39.16
C LEU A 11 -2.92 -20.48 39.53
N VAL A 12 -2.06 -20.77 38.56
CA VAL A 12 -0.60 -20.88 38.80
C VAL A 12 0.10 -19.91 37.86
N LEU A 13 0.62 -18.84 38.47
CA LEU A 13 1.50 -17.84 37.88
C LEU A 13 2.96 -18.24 38.13
N CYS A 14 3.81 -17.98 37.15
CA CYS A 14 5.25 -18.17 37.16
C CYS A 14 6.01 -17.31 38.19
N ALA A 15 7.04 -17.89 38.79
CA ALA A 15 8.24 -17.26 39.34
C ALA A 15 9.32 -18.36 39.36
N GLY A 16 10.62 -18.17 39.12
CA GLY A 16 11.48 -17.03 38.82
C GLY A 16 12.93 -17.55 38.83
N LEU A 17 13.87 -16.84 38.21
CA LEU A 17 15.32 -16.99 38.41
C LEU A 17 15.90 -15.56 38.41
N THR A 18 16.28 -14.99 39.56
CA THR A 18 17.58 -15.06 40.27
C THR A 18 18.74 -14.43 39.50
N ALA A 19 19.20 -13.24 39.90
CA ALA A 19 20.38 -13.09 40.77
C ALA A 19 20.80 -11.62 40.89
N CYS A 20 21.10 -11.22 42.12
CA CYS A 20 21.67 -9.95 42.56
C CYS A 20 23.13 -10.14 42.95
N GLY A 21 23.94 -9.09 42.78
CA GLY A 21 25.26 -8.88 43.38
C GLY A 21 26.15 -8.07 42.43
N GLY A 22 26.65 -6.87 42.72
CA GLY A 22 26.77 -6.12 43.96
C GLY A 22 28.23 -5.65 44.12
N GLY A 23 28.45 -4.32 44.19
CA GLY A 23 29.59 -3.75 44.92
C GLY A 23 30.50 -2.77 44.18
N GLY A 24 30.49 -1.50 44.64
CA GLY A 24 31.73 -0.82 45.05
C GLY A 24 32.13 0.49 44.34
N SER A 25 31.92 1.62 45.06
CA SER A 25 32.91 2.72 45.35
C SER A 25 33.60 3.44 44.17
N ASP A 26 33.65 4.77 44.04
CA ASP A 26 33.92 5.83 45.03
C ASP A 26 33.66 7.22 44.43
N GLY A 27 33.42 8.22 45.29
CA GLY A 27 34.23 9.45 45.24
C GLY A 27 33.61 10.78 44.81
N GLY A 28 32.91 11.45 45.73
CA GLY A 28 33.20 12.84 46.14
C GLY A 28 32.72 14.01 45.26
N SER A 29 31.73 14.77 45.74
CA SER A 29 31.93 16.11 46.38
C SER A 29 31.79 17.24 45.33
N SER A 30 31.05 18.33 45.52
CA SER A 30 30.41 18.90 46.72
C SER A 30 29.61 20.15 46.29
N SER A 31 28.44 20.33 46.91
CA SER A 31 27.87 21.60 47.42
C SER A 31 27.77 22.81 46.46
N SER A 32 26.64 23.50 46.34
CA SER A 32 25.98 24.16 47.47
C SER A 32 24.68 24.86 47.05
N SER A 33 23.72 24.81 47.98
CA SER A 33 22.74 25.84 48.39
C SER A 33 21.70 26.31 47.36
N SER A 34 20.43 25.91 47.48
CA SER A 34 19.40 26.41 48.42
C SER A 34 18.95 27.84 48.07
N SER A 35 17.68 28.22 47.95
CA SER A 35 16.45 27.75 48.61
C SER A 35 15.26 28.62 48.14
N SER A 36 14.04 28.06 48.15
CA SER A 36 12.74 28.63 48.62
C SER A 36 12.33 30.06 48.18
N SER A 37 11.08 30.42 47.82
CA SER A 37 9.76 29.91 48.23
C SER A 37 8.64 30.77 47.60
N SER A 38 7.46 30.14 47.44
CA SER A 38 6.10 30.64 47.73
C SER A 38 5.46 31.84 46.98
N SER A 39 4.40 31.50 46.23
CA SER A 39 3.02 32.04 46.24
C SER A 39 2.76 33.56 46.12
N SER A 40 1.90 33.95 45.16
CA SER A 40 0.50 34.37 45.44
C SER A 40 -0.20 34.96 44.19
N SER A 41 -1.52 34.74 44.18
CA SER A 41 -2.57 35.19 43.26
C SER A 41 -2.74 36.72 43.15
N SER A 42 -3.24 37.20 42.01
CA SER A 42 -4.43 38.09 41.98
C SER A 42 -4.93 38.40 40.56
N SER A 43 -6.25 38.51 40.52
CA SER A 43 -7.21 38.85 39.47
C SER A 43 -7.08 40.26 38.86
N GLY A 44 -7.60 40.43 37.64
CA GLY A 44 -7.92 41.73 37.06
C GLY A 44 -8.82 41.62 35.83
N SER A 45 -10.13 41.70 36.03
CA SER A 45 -11.15 41.86 34.99
C SER A 45 -11.24 43.33 34.55
N SER A 46 -11.50 43.60 33.27
CA SER A 46 -12.31 44.77 32.90
C SER A 46 -12.98 44.58 31.53
N SER A 47 -14.24 44.94 31.51
CA SER A 47 -15.20 44.92 30.42
C SER A 47 -15.64 46.34 30.08
N SER A 48 -16.01 46.55 28.82
CA SER A 48 -16.93 47.57 28.29
C SER A 48 -16.74 47.58 26.76
N SER A 49 -17.70 47.85 25.89
CA SER A 49 -19.16 47.79 25.84
C SER A 49 -19.52 48.38 24.46
N SER A 50 -20.43 47.72 23.77
CA SER A 50 -21.07 48.09 22.49
C SER A 50 -21.51 49.55 22.32
N SER A 51 -21.53 50.03 21.07
CA SER A 51 -22.63 50.87 20.58
C SER A 51 -22.93 50.60 19.10
N SER A 52 -24.20 50.29 18.86
CA SER A 52 -24.88 50.14 17.57
C SER A 52 -25.45 51.47 17.09
N SER A 53 -25.50 51.69 15.78
CA SER A 53 -26.56 52.53 15.19
C SER A 53 -26.87 52.08 13.76
N SER A 54 -28.17 51.94 13.51
CA SER A 54 -28.81 51.61 12.25
C SER A 54 -29.54 52.86 11.72
N SER A 55 -29.65 53.01 10.40
CA SER A 55 -30.86 53.50 9.73
C SER A 55 -30.77 53.41 8.20
N SER A 56 -31.93 53.07 7.65
CA SER A 56 -32.34 52.74 6.29
C SER A 56 -32.57 53.96 5.37
N SER A 57 -32.52 53.79 4.04
CA SER A 57 -33.71 53.66 3.16
C SER A 57 -33.46 53.91 1.64
N SER A 58 -33.85 52.90 0.85
CA SER A 58 -34.53 52.86 -0.46
C SER A 58 -34.36 53.91 -1.58
N SER A 59 -34.05 53.42 -2.79
CA SER A 59 -34.77 53.58 -4.08
C SER A 59 -33.95 52.81 -5.14
N GLY A 60 -34.44 52.05 -6.12
CA GLY A 60 -35.69 52.00 -6.87
C GLY A 60 -35.34 52.15 -8.36
N GLY A 61 -35.42 51.09 -9.16
CA GLY A 61 -35.27 51.20 -10.62
C GLY A 61 -34.83 49.91 -11.34
N SER A 62 -35.79 49.19 -11.91
CA SER A 62 -35.56 48.09 -12.85
C SER A 62 -35.55 48.62 -14.29
N SER A 63 -34.60 48.18 -15.11
CA SER A 63 -34.77 47.73 -16.51
C SER A 63 -33.45 47.79 -17.28
N SER A 64 -33.01 46.66 -17.84
CA SER A 64 -32.60 46.54 -19.24
C SER A 64 -32.11 45.12 -19.55
N SER A 65 -32.38 44.76 -20.79
CA SER A 65 -32.15 43.50 -21.47
C SER A 65 -30.72 43.36 -22.00
N SER A 66 -30.41 42.10 -22.34
CA SER A 66 -29.54 41.62 -23.43
C SER A 66 -28.02 41.47 -23.23
N SER A 67 -27.59 40.32 -23.79
CA SER A 67 -26.31 39.97 -24.40
C SER A 67 -25.14 39.56 -23.50
N SER A 68 -24.93 38.26 -23.53
CA SER A 68 -23.72 37.49 -23.29
C SER A 68 -22.48 38.06 -23.98
N SER A 69 -21.44 38.33 -23.19
CA SER A 69 -20.04 38.29 -23.61
C SER A 69 -19.20 37.98 -22.37
N SER A 70 -18.76 36.73 -22.26
CA SER A 70 -17.85 36.23 -21.24
C SER A 70 -16.45 36.80 -21.47
N SER A 71 -16.06 37.76 -20.63
CA SER A 71 -14.68 38.19 -20.46
C SER A 71 -14.16 37.61 -19.15
N SER A 72 -13.20 36.71 -19.27
CA SER A 72 -12.42 36.11 -18.19
C SER A 72 -11.74 37.20 -17.38
N GLY A 73 -12.10 37.31 -16.10
CA GLY A 73 -11.48 38.20 -15.13
C GLY A 73 -11.09 37.40 -13.91
N SER A 74 -9.78 37.20 -13.73
CA SER A 74 -9.18 36.66 -12.52
C SER A 74 -9.60 37.53 -11.32
N SER A 75 -10.36 36.94 -10.40
CA SER A 75 -10.75 37.59 -9.16
C SER A 75 -10.21 36.80 -7.97
N SER A 76 -9.15 37.33 -7.38
CA SER A 76 -8.74 37.07 -6.02
C SER A 76 -9.88 37.45 -5.07
N SER A 77 -10.63 36.47 -4.56
CA SER A 77 -11.62 36.69 -3.49
C SER A 77 -11.04 36.25 -2.15
N SER A 78 -10.73 37.24 -1.30
CA SER A 78 -10.47 37.04 0.11
C SER A 78 -11.77 36.63 0.81
N GLY A 79 -11.99 35.32 0.92
CA GLY A 79 -12.90 34.66 1.83
C GLY A 79 -12.19 33.42 2.36
N SER A 80 -12.12 33.26 3.68
CA SER A 80 -11.38 32.19 4.36
C SER A 80 -12.05 30.82 4.23
N GLY A 81 -12.23 30.32 3.00
CA GLY A 81 -12.34 28.88 2.74
C GLY A 81 -10.93 28.36 2.48
N SER A 82 -10.50 27.32 3.19
CA SER A 82 -9.23 26.67 2.83
C SER A 82 -9.41 25.94 1.49
N ALA A 83 -8.36 25.94 0.67
CA ALA A 83 -8.41 25.38 -0.69
C ALA A 83 -8.80 23.90 -0.70
N ASP A 84 -8.49 23.17 0.36
CA ASP A 84 -8.83 21.75 0.55
C ASP A 84 -10.28 21.52 0.99
N GLY A 85 -11.06 22.54 1.35
CA GLY A 85 -12.47 22.36 1.75
C GLY A 85 -12.67 21.53 3.03
N GLY A 86 -11.65 21.36 3.87
CA GLY A 86 -11.67 20.41 4.98
C GLY A 86 -10.70 20.72 6.13
N PHE A 87 -10.29 19.66 6.82
CA PHE A 87 -9.46 19.74 8.02
C PHE A 87 -7.97 19.98 7.71
N ALA A 88 -7.46 19.54 6.55
CA ALA A 88 -6.06 19.73 6.20
C ALA A 88 -5.63 21.22 6.22
N GLY A 89 -6.46 22.13 5.71
CA GLY A 89 -6.21 23.57 5.78
C GLY A 89 -6.86 24.30 6.95
N TYR A 90 -7.56 23.59 7.86
CA TYR A 90 -8.24 24.25 8.96
C TYR A 90 -7.26 24.88 9.95
N SER A 91 -7.36 26.20 10.14
CA SER A 91 -6.46 27.00 10.99
C SER A 91 -4.98 26.81 10.64
N TYR A 92 -4.70 26.46 9.39
CA TYR A 92 -3.37 26.16 8.90
C TYR A 92 -3.19 26.70 7.48
N ASN A 93 -1.99 27.16 7.17
CA ASN A 93 -1.66 27.57 5.80
C ASN A 93 -1.13 26.34 5.05
N LEU A 94 -2.03 25.52 4.53
CA LEU A 94 -1.67 24.34 3.77
C LEU A 94 -1.11 24.77 2.40
N THR A 95 0.18 24.55 2.20
CA THR A 95 0.90 24.95 0.99
C THR A 95 1.69 23.81 0.35
N GLY A 96 1.83 22.68 1.04
CA GLY A 96 2.74 21.62 0.62
C GLY A 96 4.15 22.18 0.38
N GLY A 97 4.73 21.83 -0.76
CA GLY A 97 6.06 22.23 -1.21
C GLY A 97 6.17 23.61 -1.86
N ALA A 98 5.11 24.42 -1.86
CA ALA A 98 5.11 25.69 -2.59
C ALA A 98 6.22 26.64 -2.12
N GLY A 99 6.88 27.30 -3.08
CA GLY A 99 7.96 28.26 -2.81
C GLY A 99 9.32 27.63 -2.48
N GLY A 100 9.43 26.31 -2.60
CA GLY A 100 10.68 25.57 -2.40
C GLY A 100 11.31 25.03 -3.68
N LEU A 101 11.99 23.89 -3.54
CA LEU A 101 12.57 23.14 -4.65
C LEU A 101 11.46 22.60 -5.56
N VAL A 102 11.72 22.56 -6.86
CA VAL A 102 10.79 22.02 -7.86
C VAL A 102 11.55 21.08 -8.77
N TYR A 103 11.11 19.84 -8.83
CA TYR A 103 11.69 18.80 -9.68
C TYR A 103 10.61 17.99 -10.36
N THR A 104 10.98 17.33 -11.45
CA THR A 104 10.18 16.29 -12.09
C THR A 104 10.96 14.99 -12.04
N VAL A 105 10.32 13.88 -11.72
CA VAL A 105 10.92 12.54 -11.65
C VAL A 105 10.01 11.54 -12.38
N ASN A 106 10.58 10.43 -12.84
CA ASN A 106 9.86 9.37 -13.54
C ASN A 106 10.15 7.96 -13.00
N ASN A 107 10.89 7.86 -11.89
CA ASN A 107 11.23 6.62 -11.22
C ASN A 107 11.34 6.84 -9.70
N GLY A 108 11.24 5.76 -8.93
CA GLY A 108 11.20 5.81 -7.46
C GLY A 108 12.52 6.17 -6.80
N ALA A 109 13.65 5.80 -7.39
CA ALA A 109 14.98 6.11 -6.85
C ALA A 109 15.21 7.64 -6.84
N ASP A 110 14.89 8.31 -7.94
CA ASP A 110 14.99 9.77 -8.02
C ASP A 110 13.95 10.46 -7.13
N LEU A 111 12.73 9.93 -7.05
CA LEU A 111 11.70 10.43 -6.13
C LEU A 111 12.20 10.42 -4.68
N GLN A 112 12.70 9.27 -4.21
CA GLN A 112 13.21 9.15 -2.84
C GLN A 112 14.45 10.02 -2.63
N ALA A 113 15.39 10.05 -3.58
CA ALA A 113 16.58 10.87 -3.49
C ALA A 113 16.26 12.37 -3.36
N LYS A 114 15.27 12.87 -4.11
CA LYS A 114 14.85 14.28 -4.01
C LYS A 114 14.13 14.60 -2.70
N LEU A 115 13.35 13.66 -2.17
CA LEU A 115 12.79 13.80 -0.82
C LEU A 115 13.89 13.88 0.24
N ASP A 116 14.89 13.00 0.17
CA ASP A 116 16.02 12.97 1.11
C ASP A 116 16.88 14.23 1.00
N GLU A 117 17.18 14.71 -0.21
CA GLU A 117 17.89 15.97 -0.44
C GLU A 117 17.16 17.17 0.19
N ALA A 118 15.84 17.27 -0.02
CA ALA A 118 15.03 18.34 0.52
C ALA A 118 14.93 18.28 2.05
N LYS A 119 14.79 17.07 2.60
CA LYS A 119 14.80 16.81 4.05
C LYS A 119 16.10 17.27 4.69
N ASP A 120 17.24 16.84 4.14
CA ASP A 120 18.57 17.20 4.65
C ASP A 120 18.83 18.71 4.55
N ALA A 121 18.30 19.36 3.51
CA ALA A 121 18.37 20.80 3.33
C ALA A 121 17.31 21.58 4.13
N SER A 122 16.32 20.90 4.73
CA SER A 122 15.14 21.50 5.36
C SER A 122 14.41 22.49 4.44
N GLN A 123 14.26 22.13 3.16
CA GLN A 123 13.60 22.94 2.15
C GLN A 123 12.24 22.37 1.78
N PRO A 124 11.21 23.20 1.60
CA PRO A 124 9.97 22.75 0.95
C PRO A 124 10.28 22.19 -0.43
N ILE A 125 9.50 21.20 -0.87
CA ILE A 125 9.73 20.56 -2.16
C ILE A 125 8.43 20.18 -2.87
N THR A 126 8.32 20.57 -4.13
CA THR A 126 7.32 20.08 -5.07
C THR A 126 7.98 19.12 -6.05
N ILE A 127 7.51 17.88 -6.09
CA ILE A 127 7.96 16.86 -7.05
C ILE A 127 6.79 16.53 -7.96
N TYR A 128 6.96 16.85 -9.24
CA TYR A 128 6.10 16.36 -10.30
C TYR A 128 6.52 14.93 -10.67
N ILE A 129 5.56 14.02 -10.76
CA ILE A 129 5.80 12.61 -11.08
C ILE A 129 5.23 12.36 -12.47
N ASP A 130 6.13 12.12 -13.42
CA ASP A 130 5.84 11.92 -14.85
C ASP A 130 6.33 10.53 -15.28
N GLY A 131 5.76 9.50 -14.68
CA GLY A 131 6.13 8.11 -14.88
C GLY A 131 5.62 7.19 -13.78
N THR A 132 5.92 5.90 -13.92
CA THR A 132 5.50 4.86 -12.99
C THR A 132 6.58 4.60 -11.95
N ILE A 133 6.21 4.71 -10.68
CA ILE A 133 7.02 4.39 -9.51
C ILE A 133 6.75 2.94 -9.13
N THR A 134 7.80 2.13 -8.98
CA THR A 134 7.69 0.70 -8.61
C THR A 134 8.73 0.36 -7.54
N ASP A 135 8.54 -0.76 -6.82
CA ASP A 135 9.58 -1.28 -5.91
C ASP A 135 10.91 -1.50 -6.64
N PHE A 136 10.84 -2.00 -7.88
CA PHE A 136 12.01 -2.26 -8.73
C PHE A 136 12.80 -0.99 -9.03
N ASN A 137 12.14 0.06 -9.52
CA ASN A 137 12.82 1.31 -9.87
C ASN A 137 13.04 2.25 -8.67
N THR A 138 12.62 1.85 -7.48
CA THR A 138 12.99 2.46 -6.20
C THR A 138 14.24 1.82 -5.61
N GLY A 139 14.37 0.49 -5.69
CA GLY A 139 15.56 -0.27 -5.31
C GLY A 139 15.81 -0.40 -3.80
N THR A 140 14.86 0.04 -2.95
CA THR A 140 15.00 0.00 -1.49
C THR A 140 14.30 -1.20 -0.83
N GLY A 141 13.34 -1.83 -1.53
CA GLY A 141 12.49 -2.85 -0.92
C GLY A 141 11.55 -2.27 0.15
N THR A 142 11.26 -0.97 0.10
CA THR A 142 10.33 -0.26 1.00
C THR A 142 9.50 0.78 0.25
N ASP A 143 8.35 1.13 0.81
CA ASP A 143 7.48 2.22 0.32
C ASP A 143 8.25 3.53 0.20
N ILE A 144 7.80 4.43 -0.68
CA ILE A 144 8.33 5.80 -0.76
C ILE A 144 8.08 6.51 0.56
N GLN A 145 9.12 7.11 1.13
CA GLN A 145 9.12 7.69 2.47
C GLN A 145 9.02 9.21 2.42
N VAL A 146 7.90 9.75 2.89
CA VAL A 146 7.79 11.15 3.33
C VAL A 146 7.89 11.15 4.86
N ARG A 147 9.13 11.14 5.35
CA ARG A 147 9.42 10.86 6.76
C ARG A 147 10.43 11.82 7.37
N ASP A 148 10.10 12.35 8.55
CA ASP A 148 10.92 13.36 9.26
C ASP A 148 11.15 14.63 8.43
N MET A 149 10.13 15.08 7.72
CA MET A 149 10.18 16.27 6.87
C MET A 149 8.82 16.93 6.76
N ASP A 150 8.80 18.22 6.48
CA ASP A 150 7.57 19.00 6.30
C ASP A 150 7.57 19.71 4.94
N ASN A 151 6.40 20.17 4.49
CA ASN A 151 6.24 21.01 3.29
C ASN A 151 6.57 20.26 1.99
N VAL A 152 5.79 19.23 1.69
CA VAL A 152 5.96 18.38 0.50
C VAL A 152 4.72 18.44 -0.38
N SER A 153 4.92 18.54 -1.69
CA SER A 153 3.89 18.33 -2.70
C SER A 153 4.36 17.25 -3.66
N LEU A 154 3.61 16.14 -3.75
CA LEU A 154 3.77 15.11 -4.77
C LEU A 154 2.60 15.23 -5.75
N ILE A 155 2.89 15.53 -7.02
CA ILE A 155 1.86 15.86 -8.01
C ILE A 155 2.08 15.05 -9.29
N GLY A 156 1.12 14.24 -9.73
CA GLY A 156 1.27 13.53 -11.02
C GLY A 156 1.12 14.47 -12.22
N VAL A 157 1.90 14.24 -13.27
CA VAL A 157 1.82 15.00 -14.54
C VAL A 157 0.80 14.37 -15.47
N GLY A 158 -0.22 15.13 -15.88
CA GLY A 158 -1.30 14.63 -16.73
C GLY A 158 -2.00 13.41 -16.11
N GLU A 159 -1.86 12.25 -16.76
CA GLU A 159 -2.33 10.94 -16.27
C GLU A 159 -1.16 9.96 -16.03
N ASN A 160 0.09 10.44 -16.08
CA ASN A 160 1.29 9.62 -16.12
C ASN A 160 1.83 9.26 -14.73
N GLY A 161 1.50 10.05 -13.69
CA GLY A 161 2.01 9.85 -12.34
C GLY A 161 1.37 8.65 -11.66
N GLU A 162 2.14 7.58 -11.47
CA GLU A 162 1.63 6.29 -11.02
C GLU A 162 2.55 5.64 -9.98
N PHE A 163 1.95 4.94 -9.02
CA PHE A 163 2.60 4.05 -8.07
C PHE A 163 2.02 2.66 -8.28
N ASP A 164 2.80 1.78 -8.87
CA ASP A 164 2.43 0.40 -9.21
C ASP A 164 3.20 -0.56 -8.31
N GLY A 165 2.46 -1.31 -7.48
CA GLY A 165 3.07 -2.29 -6.59
C GLY A 165 3.83 -1.70 -5.40
N ILE A 166 3.79 -0.39 -5.18
CA ILE A 166 4.49 0.30 -4.08
C ILE A 166 3.59 1.37 -3.43
N GLY A 167 3.71 1.53 -2.12
CA GLY A 167 2.96 2.52 -1.34
C GLY A 167 3.72 3.81 -1.07
N LEU A 168 2.99 4.75 -0.45
CA LEU A 168 3.51 6.00 0.11
C LEU A 168 3.35 6.00 1.63
N TYR A 169 4.47 6.16 2.33
CA TYR A 169 4.53 6.20 3.79
C TYR A 169 4.78 7.62 4.30
N ILE A 170 3.78 8.20 4.98
CA ILE A 170 3.83 9.55 5.55
C ILE A 170 3.90 9.44 7.07
N ARG A 171 5.04 9.79 7.67
CA ARG A 171 5.23 9.70 9.12
C ARG A 171 6.16 10.78 9.68
N ARG A 172 5.75 11.40 10.78
CA ARG A 172 6.44 12.56 11.39
C ARG A 172 6.66 13.66 10.36
N ALA A 173 5.58 13.96 9.63
CA ALA A 173 5.58 14.85 8.49
C ALA A 173 4.32 15.72 8.46
N ASN A 174 4.49 17.01 8.17
CA ASN A 174 3.42 17.99 8.19
C ASN A 174 3.37 18.83 6.91
N ASN A 175 2.19 19.38 6.59
CA ASN A 175 1.98 20.20 5.38
C ASN A 175 2.30 19.42 4.11
N ILE A 176 1.53 18.36 3.85
CA ILE A 176 1.76 17.43 2.74
C ILE A 176 0.59 17.51 1.76
N ILE A 177 0.88 17.60 0.48
CA ILE A 177 -0.10 17.52 -0.61
C ILE A 177 0.29 16.33 -1.50
N VAL A 178 -0.65 15.42 -1.72
CA VAL A 178 -0.55 14.31 -2.68
C VAL A 178 -1.68 14.50 -3.65
N GLN A 179 -1.37 14.78 -4.92
CA GLN A 179 -2.39 15.19 -5.88
C GLN A 179 -2.22 14.55 -7.26
N ASN A 180 -3.31 14.16 -7.90
CA ASN A 180 -3.32 13.69 -9.29
C ASN A 180 -2.42 12.47 -9.52
N LEU A 181 -2.39 11.54 -8.57
CA LEU A 181 -1.57 10.32 -8.63
C LEU A 181 -2.44 9.08 -8.62
N LYS A 182 -2.04 8.08 -9.39
CA LYS A 182 -2.64 6.74 -9.33
C LYS A 182 -1.81 5.88 -8.39
N PHE A 183 -2.45 5.18 -7.46
CA PHE A 183 -1.82 4.17 -6.61
C PHE A 183 -2.56 2.85 -6.78
N HIS A 184 -1.86 1.77 -7.04
CA HIS A 184 -2.52 0.48 -7.10
C HIS A 184 -1.67 -0.71 -6.70
N GLU A 185 -2.37 -1.70 -6.16
CA GLU A 185 -1.86 -3.05 -5.91
C GLU A 185 -0.55 -3.08 -5.09
N ALA A 186 -0.45 -2.22 -4.07
CA ALA A 186 0.73 -2.09 -3.21
C ALA A 186 1.20 -3.47 -2.70
N TRP A 187 2.48 -3.79 -2.94
CA TRP A 187 2.99 -5.15 -2.77
C TRP A 187 2.83 -5.67 -1.33
N PRO A 188 2.39 -6.93 -1.13
CA PRO A 188 2.11 -7.50 0.20
C PRO A 188 3.34 -7.77 1.09
N GLY A 189 4.54 -7.40 0.65
CA GLY A 189 5.80 -7.55 1.39
C GLY A 189 6.16 -6.40 2.34
N GLN A 190 5.39 -5.31 2.36
CA GLN A 190 5.68 -4.06 3.10
C GLN A 190 4.49 -3.62 3.97
N GLU A 191 4.22 -2.31 4.17
CA GLU A 191 3.06 -1.80 4.92
C GLU A 191 1.72 -2.18 4.25
N LYS A 192 1.75 -2.51 2.96
CA LYS A 192 0.63 -3.01 2.11
C LYS A 192 -0.50 -2.02 1.86
N ASP A 193 -0.42 -0.82 2.42
CA ASP A 193 -1.33 0.29 2.17
C ASP A 193 -0.86 1.06 0.93
N ASN A 194 -1.77 1.53 0.06
CA ASN A 194 -1.34 2.45 -1.01
C ASN A 194 -0.83 3.77 -0.43
N ILE A 195 -1.52 4.33 0.57
CA ILE A 195 -1.06 5.48 1.35
C ILE A 195 -1.26 5.19 2.83
N SER A 196 -0.16 5.13 3.57
CA SER A 196 -0.16 4.99 5.04
C SER A 196 0.27 6.31 5.70
N ILE A 197 -0.58 6.82 6.60
CA ILE A 197 -0.38 8.08 7.32
C ILE A 197 -0.31 7.80 8.82
N GLU A 198 0.89 7.90 9.39
CA GLU A 198 1.13 7.48 10.76
C GLU A 198 1.71 8.59 11.62
N GLY A 199 1.12 8.82 12.79
CA GLY A 199 1.77 9.58 13.85
C GLY A 199 2.85 8.77 14.59
N ASP A 200 3.37 9.34 15.67
CA ASP A 200 4.42 8.71 16.48
C ASP A 200 4.27 9.03 17.97
N ASP A 201 4.83 8.18 18.85
CA ASP A 201 4.71 8.32 20.31
C ASP A 201 5.79 9.25 20.92
N ASP A 202 6.70 9.78 20.10
CA ASP A 202 7.86 10.57 20.54
C ASP A 202 7.59 12.09 20.65
N GLY A 203 6.35 12.52 20.39
CA GLY A 203 5.92 13.92 20.42
C GLY A 203 6.07 14.66 19.09
N SER A 204 6.58 14.01 18.05
CA SER A 204 6.47 14.51 16.67
C SER A 204 5.02 14.42 16.15
N THR A 205 4.70 15.22 15.15
CA THR A 205 3.34 15.28 14.57
C THR A 205 3.33 14.80 13.13
N THR A 206 2.23 14.14 12.75
CA THR A 206 1.87 13.86 11.36
C THR A 206 0.53 14.52 11.09
N SER A 207 0.53 15.66 10.40
CA SER A 207 -0.68 16.46 10.26
C SER A 207 -0.73 17.43 9.09
N HIS A 208 -1.93 17.90 8.75
CA HIS A 208 -2.15 18.82 7.62
C HIS A 208 -1.77 18.17 6.29
N ILE A 209 -2.53 17.13 5.94
CA ILE A 209 -2.27 16.26 4.79
C ILE A 209 -3.49 16.30 3.86
N TRP A 210 -3.27 16.61 2.60
CA TRP A 210 -4.32 16.69 1.59
C TRP A 210 -4.05 15.69 0.47
N ILE A 211 -4.95 14.72 0.34
CA ILE A 211 -4.96 13.73 -0.73
C ILE A 211 -6.08 14.09 -1.69
N ASP A 212 -5.73 14.54 -2.90
CA ASP A 212 -6.67 15.18 -3.82
C ASP A 212 -6.57 14.65 -5.25
N HIS A 213 -7.70 14.40 -5.91
CA HIS A 213 -7.71 13.94 -7.32
C HIS A 213 -6.83 12.70 -7.60
N CYS A 214 -6.65 11.82 -6.61
CA CYS A 214 -5.94 10.56 -6.80
C CYS A 214 -6.90 9.44 -7.24
N GLU A 215 -6.36 8.42 -7.89
CA GLU A 215 -7.05 7.15 -8.14
C GLU A 215 -6.37 6.06 -7.31
N LEU A 216 -7.13 5.31 -6.51
CA LEU A 216 -6.59 4.25 -5.66
C LEU A 216 -7.39 2.97 -5.80
N TYR A 217 -6.73 1.86 -6.10
CA TYR A 217 -7.37 0.56 -6.17
C TYR A 217 -6.44 -0.61 -5.85
N ASN A 218 -7.04 -1.75 -5.55
CA ASN A 218 -6.36 -3.02 -5.39
C ASN A 218 -7.07 -4.04 -6.30
N SER A 219 -7.04 -5.31 -5.91
CA SER A 219 -7.86 -6.35 -6.53
C SER A 219 -8.77 -7.04 -5.52
N MET A 220 -10.03 -7.20 -5.89
CA MET A 220 -11.00 -8.02 -5.17
C MET A 220 -10.98 -9.51 -5.60
N SER A 221 -10.13 -9.90 -6.56
CA SER A 221 -10.00 -11.29 -7.02
C SER A 221 -9.11 -12.15 -6.11
N VAL A 222 -8.36 -11.52 -5.22
CA VAL A 222 -7.52 -12.15 -4.19
C VAL A 222 -8.20 -12.13 -2.82
N GLY A 223 -7.63 -12.84 -1.85
CA GLY A 223 -8.14 -12.84 -0.48
C GLY A 223 -8.07 -11.45 0.16
N LYS A 224 -9.00 -11.15 1.07
CA LYS A 224 -9.15 -9.83 1.70
C LYS A 224 -7.91 -9.26 2.40
N ASP A 225 -6.95 -10.11 2.78
CA ASP A 225 -5.72 -9.74 3.49
C ASP A 225 -4.47 -9.89 2.61
N TYR A 226 -4.66 -10.11 1.30
CA TYR A 226 -3.56 -10.06 0.33
C TYR A 226 -3.03 -8.62 0.26
N TYR A 227 -3.88 -7.67 -0.14
CA TYR A 227 -3.65 -6.24 0.03
C TYR A 227 -4.20 -5.74 1.38
N ASP A 228 -3.78 -4.56 1.84
CA ASP A 228 -4.38 -3.89 3.00
C ASP A 228 -5.27 -2.70 2.63
N GLY A 229 -5.04 -1.51 3.17
CA GLY A 229 -5.83 -0.30 2.93
C GLY A 229 -5.48 0.43 1.62
N LEU A 230 -6.41 1.23 1.09
CA LEU A 230 -6.07 2.22 0.07
C LEU A 230 -5.49 3.47 0.72
N VAL A 231 -6.20 4.03 1.72
CA VAL A 231 -5.70 5.18 2.49
C VAL A 231 -6.01 4.99 3.97
N ASP A 232 -4.97 4.74 4.74
CA ASP A 232 -5.08 4.47 6.18
C ASP A 232 -4.39 5.57 7.00
N SER A 233 -5.01 5.96 8.12
CA SER A 233 -4.39 6.85 9.10
C SER A 233 -4.45 6.29 10.52
N LYS A 234 -3.33 6.27 11.24
CA LYS A 234 -3.23 5.69 12.59
C LYS A 234 -2.23 6.45 13.48
N SER A 235 -2.17 6.05 14.74
CA SER A 235 -1.13 6.49 15.69
C SER A 235 -1.05 7.99 15.94
N GLY A 236 -2.18 8.71 15.91
CA GLY A 236 -2.24 10.17 16.18
C GLY A 236 -2.18 11.07 14.94
N ALA A 237 -2.13 10.50 13.73
CA ALA A 237 -2.28 11.29 12.50
C ALA A 237 -3.62 12.05 12.46
N ARG A 238 -3.59 13.34 12.09
CA ARG A 238 -4.77 14.23 12.13
C ARG A 238 -4.70 15.38 11.14
N TYR A 239 -5.80 16.13 11.01
CA TYR A 239 -5.95 17.22 10.03
C TYR A 239 -5.71 16.72 8.60
N ILE A 240 -6.55 15.79 8.18
CA ILE A 240 -6.45 15.13 6.87
C ILE A 240 -7.69 15.49 6.05
N THR A 241 -7.50 15.78 4.77
CA THR A 241 -8.61 15.90 3.81
C THR A 241 -8.36 14.96 2.63
N LEU A 242 -9.36 14.13 2.32
CA LEU A 242 -9.43 13.32 1.12
C LEU A 242 -10.50 13.94 0.22
N SER A 243 -10.12 14.49 -0.93
CA SER A 243 -11.08 15.10 -1.85
C SER A 243 -10.92 14.70 -3.30
N TYR A 244 -12.03 14.61 -4.02
CA TYR A 244 -12.03 14.30 -5.46
C TYR A 244 -11.25 13.04 -5.82
N ASN A 245 -11.06 12.09 -4.90
CA ASN A 245 -10.36 10.85 -5.20
C ASN A 245 -11.33 9.81 -5.78
N TYR A 246 -10.83 8.94 -6.64
CA TYR A 246 -11.54 7.74 -7.08
C TYR A 246 -10.96 6.52 -6.37
N LEU A 247 -11.71 5.94 -5.43
CA LEU A 247 -11.31 4.76 -4.66
C LEU A 247 -12.18 3.58 -5.06
N HIS A 248 -11.57 2.51 -5.56
CA HIS A 248 -12.31 1.37 -6.07
C HIS A 248 -11.60 0.02 -5.92
N ASP A 249 -12.37 -1.06 -6.12
CA ASP A 249 -11.90 -2.44 -6.21
C ASP A 249 -11.00 -2.89 -5.04
N ALA A 250 -11.48 -2.71 -3.81
CA ALA A 250 -10.75 -3.06 -2.59
C ALA A 250 -11.61 -3.72 -1.50
N TRP A 251 -10.98 -4.63 -0.75
CA TRP A 251 -11.59 -5.28 0.42
C TRP A 251 -11.61 -4.37 1.66
N LYS A 252 -10.53 -3.62 1.87
CA LYS A 252 -10.36 -2.66 2.98
C LYS A 252 -10.00 -1.33 2.34
N THR A 253 -10.92 -0.37 2.40
CA THR A 253 -10.76 0.87 1.63
C THR A 253 -9.96 1.91 2.42
N SER A 254 -10.48 2.36 3.55
CA SER A 254 -9.89 3.47 4.28
C SER A 254 -10.17 3.36 5.77
N LEU A 255 -9.13 3.07 6.54
CA LEU A 255 -9.17 2.96 7.99
C LEU A 255 -8.59 4.20 8.63
N HIS A 256 -9.31 4.73 9.60
CA HIS A 256 -8.84 5.80 10.45
C HIS A 256 -8.97 5.32 11.91
N GLY A 257 -7.83 5.02 12.52
CA GLY A 257 -7.69 4.44 13.86
C GLY A 257 -7.67 2.92 13.84
N HIS A 258 -6.48 2.34 14.05
CA HIS A 258 -6.22 0.91 13.88
C HIS A 258 -6.78 0.03 15.00
N THR A 259 -6.96 0.58 16.19
CA THR A 259 -7.42 -0.15 17.38
C THR A 259 -8.41 0.67 18.20
N GLU A 260 -9.20 -0.01 19.04
CA GLU A 260 -10.14 0.63 19.98
C GLU A 260 -9.40 1.37 21.11
N SER A 261 -8.17 0.96 21.41
CA SER A 261 -7.31 1.55 22.45
C SER A 261 -6.14 2.35 21.87
N ASP A 262 -6.39 3.16 20.83
CA ASP A 262 -5.34 3.95 20.19
C ASP A 262 -4.95 5.09 21.16
N THR A 263 -4.00 4.80 22.05
CA THR A 263 -3.71 5.61 23.28
C THR A 263 -2.60 6.66 23.11
N ASN A 264 -1.98 6.77 21.94
CA ASN A 264 -0.98 7.81 21.64
C ASN A 264 -1.69 9.19 21.66
N PRO A 265 -1.16 10.26 22.30
CA PRO A 265 -1.97 11.36 22.79
C PRO A 265 -2.37 12.28 21.65
N ASP A 266 -3.40 11.87 20.91
CA ASP A 266 -4.30 12.69 20.11
C ASP A 266 -5.41 11.74 19.57
N THR A 267 -6.31 11.30 20.47
CA THR A 267 -7.57 10.64 20.08
C THR A 267 -8.48 11.58 19.26
N ASP A 268 -8.07 12.84 19.07
CA ASP A 268 -8.68 13.87 18.24
C ASP A 268 -8.24 13.76 16.77
N ARG A 269 -8.43 12.59 16.16
CA ARG A 269 -8.28 12.50 14.70
C ARG A 269 -9.33 13.36 14.01
N LEU A 270 -8.89 14.15 13.04
CA LEU A 270 -9.74 15.08 12.28
C LEU A 270 -9.57 14.81 10.80
N VAL A 271 -10.59 14.22 10.18
CA VAL A 271 -10.54 13.81 8.76
C VAL A 271 -11.78 14.30 8.01
N THR A 272 -11.56 14.85 6.83
CA THR A 272 -12.61 15.27 5.89
C THR A 272 -12.58 14.39 4.65
N PHE A 273 -13.76 13.99 4.18
CA PHE A 273 -13.94 13.29 2.91
C PHE A 273 -14.95 14.09 2.09
N HIS A 274 -14.56 14.60 0.92
CA HIS A 274 -15.53 15.21 0.05
C HIS A 274 -15.32 15.02 -1.44
N HIS A 275 -16.43 14.95 -2.18
CA HIS A 275 -16.40 14.79 -3.64
C HIS A 275 -15.63 13.54 -4.11
N ASN A 276 -15.38 12.57 -3.23
CA ASN A 276 -14.75 11.32 -3.61
C ASN A 276 -15.78 10.38 -4.27
N ARG A 277 -15.30 9.60 -5.23
CA ARG A 277 -16.02 8.49 -5.86
C ARG A 277 -15.57 7.19 -5.20
N PHE A 278 -16.49 6.52 -4.52
CA PHE A 278 -16.28 5.22 -3.90
C PHE A 278 -17.06 4.15 -4.68
N GLU A 279 -16.38 3.19 -5.30
CA GLU A 279 -17.04 2.23 -6.19
C GLU A 279 -16.46 0.82 -6.10
N ASN A 280 -17.31 -0.22 -6.08
CA ASN A 280 -16.87 -1.63 -6.02
C ASN A 280 -15.97 -1.91 -4.80
N LEU A 281 -16.49 -1.68 -3.60
CA LEU A 281 -15.72 -1.84 -2.36
C LEU A 281 -16.43 -2.81 -1.42
N GLU A 282 -15.67 -3.56 -0.63
CA GLU A 282 -16.27 -4.39 0.42
C GLU A 282 -16.66 -3.54 1.63
N SER A 283 -15.66 -2.88 2.25
CA SER A 283 -15.84 -2.24 3.55
C SER A 283 -14.86 -1.10 3.85
N ARG A 284 -15.04 -0.47 5.01
CA ARG A 284 -14.22 0.62 5.55
C ARG A 284 -14.25 1.87 4.67
N VAL A 285 -15.43 2.46 4.45
CA VAL A 285 -15.61 3.59 3.53
C VAL A 285 -16.16 4.86 4.22
N PRO A 286 -15.51 5.40 5.28
CA PRO A 286 -14.35 4.88 6.00
C PRO A 286 -14.75 3.98 7.19
N LEU A 287 -13.79 3.22 7.73
CA LEU A 287 -13.85 2.76 9.13
C LEU A 287 -13.22 3.85 9.99
N TYR A 288 -13.97 4.38 10.96
CA TYR A 288 -13.54 5.54 11.73
C TYR A 288 -13.71 5.31 13.22
N ARG A 289 -12.62 5.26 13.98
CA ARG A 289 -12.63 5.15 15.46
C ARG A 289 -12.26 6.49 16.09
N HIS A 290 -12.83 6.85 17.25
CA HIS A 290 -12.47 8.09 17.97
C HIS A 290 -12.55 9.37 17.12
N GLY A 291 -12.19 10.53 17.68
CA GLY A 291 -12.04 11.79 16.93
C GLY A 291 -13.31 12.29 16.26
N LYS A 292 -13.14 13.19 15.28
CA LYS A 292 -14.24 13.84 14.56
C LYS A 292 -14.05 13.79 13.05
N GLY A 293 -15.10 13.41 12.33
CA GLY A 293 -15.08 13.27 10.88
C GLY A 293 -16.08 14.19 10.17
N HIS A 294 -15.78 14.57 8.94
CA HIS A 294 -16.72 15.26 8.07
C HIS A 294 -16.78 14.56 6.72
N VAL A 295 -17.96 14.12 6.31
CA VAL A 295 -18.17 13.35 5.09
C VAL A 295 -19.25 14.05 4.29
N TYR A 296 -18.88 14.74 3.21
CA TYR A 296 -19.86 15.47 2.42
C TYR A 296 -19.69 15.36 0.92
N ASN A 297 -20.78 15.42 0.17
CA ASN A 297 -20.75 15.45 -1.29
C ASN A 297 -20.02 14.27 -1.97
N ASN A 298 -19.89 13.11 -1.32
CA ASN A 298 -19.29 11.91 -1.92
C ASN A 298 -20.36 11.07 -2.65
N TYR A 299 -19.91 10.31 -3.64
CA TYR A 299 -20.72 9.30 -4.33
C TYR A 299 -20.26 7.89 -3.96
N TYR A 300 -21.20 7.07 -3.48
CA TYR A 300 -20.97 5.67 -3.10
C TYR A 300 -21.78 4.75 -4.02
N ASN A 301 -21.11 3.80 -4.67
CA ASN A 301 -21.74 2.80 -5.50
C ASN A 301 -21.16 1.40 -5.25
N ASN A 302 -22.03 0.38 -5.24
CA ASN A 302 -21.62 -1.02 -5.13
C ASN A 302 -20.71 -1.31 -3.92
N ILE A 303 -21.22 -1.00 -2.72
CA ILE A 303 -20.54 -1.30 -1.45
C ILE A 303 -21.14 -2.59 -0.87
N GLN A 304 -20.33 -3.64 -0.77
CA GLN A 304 -20.83 -5.00 -0.56
C GLN A 304 -21.16 -5.33 0.90
N SER A 305 -20.51 -4.66 1.87
CA SER A 305 -20.69 -4.93 3.31
C SER A 305 -21.10 -3.70 4.13
N THR A 306 -20.18 -2.74 4.35
CA THR A 306 -20.47 -1.50 5.11
C THR A 306 -19.70 -0.33 4.54
N ALA A 307 -20.37 0.81 4.31
CA ALA A 307 -19.70 2.05 3.90
C ALA A 307 -19.12 2.80 5.12
N ILE A 308 -19.79 3.86 5.58
CA ILE A 308 -19.33 4.69 6.70
C ILE A 308 -19.58 3.95 8.02
N ASN A 309 -18.51 3.58 8.73
CA ASN A 309 -18.58 2.86 10.00
C ASN A 309 -17.92 3.67 11.12
N SER A 310 -18.73 4.44 11.86
CA SER A 310 -18.32 5.28 13.00
C SER A 310 -18.29 4.44 14.27
N ARG A 311 -17.17 4.40 14.98
CA ARG A 311 -16.92 3.49 16.12
C ARG A 311 -16.21 4.19 17.27
N ALA A 312 -16.18 3.55 18.43
CA ALA A 312 -15.34 3.95 19.55
C ALA A 312 -15.55 5.41 20.00
N GLY A 313 -16.80 5.90 19.97
CA GLY A 313 -17.11 7.27 20.35
C GLY A 313 -16.75 8.34 19.32
N ALA A 314 -16.35 7.98 18.10
CA ALA A 314 -16.21 8.92 16.98
C ALA A 314 -17.49 9.76 16.78
N GLU A 315 -17.36 11.02 16.37
CA GLU A 315 -18.50 11.85 15.96
C GLU A 315 -18.31 12.34 14.53
N MET A 316 -19.27 12.05 13.64
CA MET A 316 -19.14 12.42 12.22
C MET A 316 -20.30 13.31 11.75
N LEU A 317 -19.99 14.41 11.06
CA LEU A 317 -20.98 15.16 10.28
C LEU A 317 -21.05 14.53 8.88
N ILE A 318 -22.21 14.03 8.48
CA ILE A 318 -22.40 13.30 7.21
C ILE A 318 -23.50 14.01 6.42
N GLU A 319 -23.12 14.74 5.36
CA GLU A 319 -24.04 15.64 4.65
C GLU A 319 -24.00 15.49 3.13
N HIS A 320 -25.17 15.52 2.48
CA HIS A 320 -25.26 15.63 1.01
C HIS A 320 -24.50 14.54 0.23
N ASN A 321 -24.34 13.34 0.79
CA ASN A 321 -23.75 12.21 0.07
C ASN A 321 -24.84 11.44 -0.71
N VAL A 322 -24.46 10.81 -1.82
CA VAL A 322 -25.35 9.96 -2.63
C VAL A 322 -24.89 8.51 -2.53
N PHE A 323 -25.80 7.62 -2.12
CA PHE A 323 -25.55 6.18 -1.99
C PHE A 323 -26.42 5.39 -2.96
N GLU A 324 -25.81 4.51 -3.75
CA GLU A 324 -26.47 3.56 -4.64
C GLU A 324 -25.86 2.18 -4.45
N ASN A 325 -26.64 1.10 -4.58
CA ASN A 325 -26.16 -0.28 -4.46
C ASN A 325 -25.24 -0.51 -3.23
N THR A 326 -25.55 0.17 -2.12
CA THR A 326 -24.69 0.24 -0.94
C THR A 326 -25.35 -0.54 0.18
N GLN A 327 -24.70 -1.59 0.66
CA GLN A 327 -25.08 -2.25 1.90
C GLN A 327 -24.56 -1.43 3.09
N ASN A 328 -25.44 -1.20 4.06
CA ASN A 328 -25.13 -0.49 5.31
C ASN A 328 -24.38 0.84 5.08
N PRO A 329 -25.02 1.85 4.45
CA PRO A 329 -24.39 3.14 4.14
C PRO A 329 -23.74 3.84 5.33
N ILE A 330 -24.42 3.85 6.48
CA ILE A 330 -23.97 4.55 7.69
C ILE A 330 -24.33 3.70 8.91
N VAL A 331 -23.31 3.17 9.57
CA VAL A 331 -23.45 2.28 10.70
C VAL A 331 -22.44 2.57 11.80
N SER A 332 -22.68 1.99 12.97
CA SER A 332 -21.66 1.79 13.99
C SER A 332 -21.68 0.32 14.35
N PHE A 333 -20.83 -0.46 13.68
CA PHE A 333 -20.76 -1.92 13.84
C PHE A 333 -19.42 -2.38 14.41
N TYR A 334 -19.46 -3.51 15.14
CA TYR A 334 -18.30 -4.32 15.53
C TYR A 334 -17.37 -3.66 16.56
N SER A 335 -17.86 -2.72 17.37
CA SER A 335 -17.14 -2.15 18.53
C SER A 335 -18.04 -2.18 19.79
N ASP A 336 -17.40 -2.32 20.95
CA ASP A 336 -18.06 -2.28 22.26
C ASP A 336 -18.72 -0.91 22.52
N VAL A 337 -18.14 0.16 21.97
CA VAL A 337 -18.66 1.52 22.07
C VAL A 337 -19.01 2.02 20.69
N ILE A 338 -20.26 2.45 20.53
CA ILE A 338 -20.72 3.00 19.25
C ILE A 338 -19.98 4.28 18.90
N GLY A 339 -19.86 4.59 17.61
CA GLY A 339 -19.68 5.96 17.16
C GLY A 339 -21.02 6.65 16.93
N TYR A 340 -20.95 7.93 16.61
CA TYR A 340 -22.08 8.82 16.44
C TYR A 340 -22.00 9.58 15.12
N TRP A 341 -23.16 10.07 14.67
CA TRP A 341 -23.30 10.83 13.45
C TRP A 341 -24.35 11.93 13.56
N ASN A 342 -24.12 13.01 12.82
CA ASN A 342 -25.09 14.03 12.51
C ASN A 342 -25.37 14.02 11.00
N LEU A 343 -26.61 13.78 10.61
CA LEU A 343 -27.01 13.57 9.21
C LEU A 343 -27.72 14.79 8.65
N LYS A 344 -27.43 15.15 7.39
CA LYS A 344 -28.18 16.18 6.67
C LYS A 344 -28.21 15.93 5.16
N GLY A 345 -29.38 15.86 4.56
CA GLY A 345 -29.52 15.88 3.10
C GLY A 345 -28.87 14.73 2.32
N ASN A 346 -28.49 13.62 2.97
CA ASN A 346 -27.98 12.43 2.27
C ASN A 346 -29.10 11.75 1.46
N VAL A 347 -28.74 11.19 0.31
CA VAL A 347 -29.65 10.45 -0.57
C VAL A 347 -29.34 8.96 -0.50
N PHE A 348 -30.27 8.19 0.06
CA PHE A 348 -30.23 6.72 0.01
C PHE A 348 -31.02 6.26 -1.22
N GLY A 349 -30.30 6.09 -2.33
CA GLY A 349 -30.85 5.77 -3.65
C GLY A 349 -31.18 4.29 -3.85
N THR A 350 -31.33 3.91 -5.12
CA THR A 350 -31.69 2.54 -5.51
C THR A 350 -30.61 1.54 -5.07
N GLY A 351 -31.05 0.36 -4.63
CA GLY A 351 -30.14 -0.72 -4.24
C GLY A 351 -29.49 -0.55 -2.86
N VAL A 352 -29.80 0.52 -2.13
CA VAL A 352 -29.40 0.64 -0.72
C VAL A 352 -30.09 -0.45 0.11
N THR A 353 -29.30 -1.18 0.89
CA THR A 353 -29.80 -2.23 1.80
C THR A 353 -29.23 -2.05 3.19
N TRP A 354 -29.93 -2.62 4.18
CA TRP A 354 -29.56 -2.54 5.59
C TRP A 354 -29.66 -3.93 6.19
N THR A 355 -28.67 -4.31 6.98
CA THR A 355 -28.69 -5.53 7.78
C THR A 355 -28.78 -5.16 9.26
N ALA A 356 -29.47 -5.99 10.04
CA ALA A 356 -29.45 -5.85 11.49
C ALA A 356 -28.05 -6.20 12.02
N GLY A 357 -27.47 -5.31 12.82
CA GLY A 357 -26.27 -5.60 13.58
C GLY A 357 -26.54 -6.47 14.79
N SER A 358 -25.50 -6.77 15.56
CA SER A 358 -25.57 -7.54 16.80
C SER A 358 -25.14 -6.72 18.03
N GLY A 359 -25.65 -7.05 19.21
CA GLY A 359 -25.22 -6.39 20.44
C GLY A 359 -25.51 -4.88 20.45
N THR A 360 -24.45 -4.06 20.48
CA THR A 360 -24.48 -2.58 20.50
C THR A 360 -24.60 -1.96 19.11
N ASP A 361 -24.52 -2.75 18.05
CA ASP A 361 -24.53 -2.26 16.68
C ASP A 361 -25.79 -1.46 16.34
N ILE A 362 -25.61 -0.30 15.70
CA ILE A 362 -26.72 0.56 15.25
C ILE A 362 -26.55 0.97 13.79
N THR A 363 -27.66 1.30 13.14
CA THR A 363 -27.71 1.78 11.75
C THR A 363 -28.41 3.13 11.67
N ALA A 364 -28.08 3.92 10.66
CA ALA A 364 -28.79 5.16 10.35
C ALA A 364 -30.04 4.95 9.48
N GLN A 365 -30.60 3.73 9.42
CA GLN A 365 -31.71 3.40 8.53
C GLN A 365 -32.96 4.28 8.73
N ASN A 366 -33.20 4.74 9.96
CA ASN A 366 -34.31 5.64 10.29
C ASN A 366 -34.05 7.11 9.93
N GLY A 367 -32.83 7.45 9.48
CA GLY A 367 -32.42 8.81 9.13
C GLY A 367 -32.20 9.73 10.33
N GLU A 368 -32.11 9.20 11.55
CA GLU A 368 -31.94 9.99 12.76
C GLU A 368 -30.46 10.25 13.09
N SER A 369 -30.14 11.50 13.43
CA SER A 369 -28.85 11.87 14.00
C SER A 369 -28.72 11.35 15.43
N THR A 370 -27.53 10.85 15.78
CA THR A 370 -27.16 10.41 17.13
C THR A 370 -26.23 11.40 17.84
N SER A 371 -25.69 12.39 17.12
CA SER A 371 -24.99 13.55 17.68
C SER A 371 -25.50 14.86 17.10
N SER A 372 -24.97 15.97 17.62
CA SER A 372 -25.19 17.33 17.09
C SER A 372 -23.89 17.96 16.59
N TYR A 373 -22.88 17.13 16.36
CA TYR A 373 -21.55 17.57 15.95
C TYR A 373 -21.60 18.35 14.62
N THR A 374 -20.84 19.44 14.55
CA THR A 374 -20.64 20.26 13.36
C THR A 374 -19.16 20.61 13.19
N VAL A 375 -18.72 20.84 11.96
CA VAL A 375 -17.33 21.22 11.67
C VAL A 375 -17.03 22.69 12.02
N PRO A 376 -15.76 23.02 12.33
CA PRO A 376 -15.37 24.36 12.75
C PRO A 376 -14.90 25.28 11.60
N TYR A 377 -14.94 24.83 10.35
CA TYR A 377 -14.48 25.58 9.17
C TYR A 377 -15.61 25.88 8.19
N GLY A 378 -15.39 26.84 7.29
CA GLY A 378 -16.29 27.13 6.18
C GLY A 378 -16.05 26.19 5.00
N TYR A 379 -17.13 25.75 4.34
CA TYR A 379 -17.12 24.88 3.17
C TYR A 379 -18.37 25.17 2.33
N THR A 380 -18.38 24.70 1.08
CA THR A 380 -19.53 24.81 0.18
C THR A 380 -20.10 23.41 -0.07
N LEU A 381 -21.42 23.28 0.07
CA LEU A 381 -22.14 22.06 -0.26
C LEU A 381 -22.76 22.21 -1.66
N ASP A 382 -22.45 21.29 -2.56
CA ASP A 382 -23.27 21.16 -3.77
C ASP A 382 -24.62 20.52 -3.44
N ALA A 383 -25.60 20.77 -4.30
CA ALA A 383 -26.88 20.08 -4.25
C ALA A 383 -26.67 18.60 -4.58
N THR A 384 -27.48 17.73 -3.97
CA THR A 384 -27.44 16.29 -4.28
C THR A 384 -28.00 15.94 -5.66
N ASP A 385 -28.78 16.85 -6.26
CA ASP A 385 -29.21 16.74 -7.66
C ASP A 385 -28.02 17.04 -8.59
N GLY A 386 -27.66 16.11 -9.46
CA GLY A 386 -26.49 16.19 -10.33
C GLY A 386 -25.15 15.88 -9.66
N LEU A 387 -25.12 15.59 -8.35
CA LEU A 387 -23.87 15.36 -7.61
C LEU A 387 -23.14 14.10 -8.10
N LYS A 388 -23.87 13.02 -8.40
CA LYS A 388 -23.30 11.78 -8.93
C LYS A 388 -22.51 12.07 -10.22
N GLU A 389 -23.12 12.77 -11.16
CA GLU A 389 -22.51 13.13 -12.44
C GLU A 389 -21.31 14.04 -12.23
N HIS A 390 -21.41 15.01 -11.32
CA HIS A 390 -20.31 15.89 -10.95
C HIS A 390 -19.11 15.11 -10.39
N VAL A 391 -19.34 14.22 -9.42
CA VAL A 391 -18.26 13.41 -8.83
C VAL A 391 -17.64 12.47 -9.86
N ILE A 392 -18.43 11.78 -10.69
CA ILE A 392 -17.89 10.90 -11.75
C ILE A 392 -17.05 11.69 -12.77
N ALA A 393 -17.46 12.93 -13.10
CA ALA A 393 -16.75 13.74 -14.07
C ALA A 393 -15.41 14.30 -13.55
N ASN A 394 -15.33 14.58 -12.24
CA ASN A 394 -14.24 15.36 -11.65
C ASN A 394 -13.36 14.56 -10.67
N ALA A 395 -13.75 13.39 -10.19
CA ALA A 395 -12.90 12.60 -9.29
C ALA A 395 -11.88 11.74 -10.05
N GLY A 396 -10.69 11.56 -9.45
CA GLY A 396 -9.57 10.80 -9.99
C GLY A 396 -8.56 11.64 -10.76
N VAL A 397 -7.60 10.95 -11.36
CA VAL A 397 -6.48 11.56 -12.11
C VAL A 397 -6.93 12.21 -13.43
N GLY A 398 -6.12 13.12 -13.96
CA GLY A 398 -6.34 13.77 -15.26
C GLY A 398 -7.42 14.85 -15.25
N LYS A 399 -7.85 15.31 -14.07
CA LYS A 399 -8.96 16.29 -13.91
C LYS A 399 -8.51 17.70 -13.54
N ILE A 400 -7.26 17.85 -13.09
CA ILE A 400 -6.69 19.15 -12.75
C ILE A 400 -6.07 19.82 -13.99
N ASP A 401 -6.25 21.12 -14.14
CA ASP A 401 -5.63 21.89 -15.23
C ASP A 401 -4.18 22.26 -14.86
N GLN A 402 -3.24 21.61 -15.53
CA GLN A 402 -1.80 21.86 -15.38
C GLN A 402 -1.22 22.75 -16.48
N SER A 403 -2.02 23.22 -17.44
CA SER A 403 -1.53 23.96 -18.62
C SER A 403 -0.86 25.30 -18.30
N GLY A 404 -1.12 25.85 -17.11
CA GLY A 404 -0.48 27.06 -16.60
C GLY A 404 0.73 26.83 -15.70
N LEU A 405 1.11 25.58 -15.45
CA LEU A 405 2.25 25.24 -14.58
C LEU A 405 3.56 25.21 -15.37
N GLU A 406 4.62 25.73 -14.77
CA GLU A 406 5.98 25.54 -15.26
C GLU A 406 6.54 24.25 -14.62
N ILE A 407 6.30 23.12 -15.30
CA ILE A 407 6.81 21.80 -14.90
C ILE A 407 8.20 21.62 -15.53
N PRO A 408 9.27 21.48 -14.73
CA PRO A 408 10.61 21.22 -15.27
C PRO A 408 10.66 19.90 -16.04
N GLU A 409 11.64 19.77 -16.95
CA GLU A 409 11.97 18.47 -17.51
C GLU A 409 12.40 17.49 -16.39
N PRO A 410 12.14 16.19 -16.54
CA PRO A 410 12.62 15.18 -15.59
C PRO A 410 14.12 15.33 -15.29
N VAL A 411 14.49 15.25 -14.01
CA VAL A 411 15.90 15.32 -13.58
C VAL A 411 16.72 14.11 -14.03
N THR A 412 16.03 13.03 -14.38
CA THR A 412 16.55 11.92 -15.18
C THR A 412 16.48 12.34 -16.65
N PRO A 413 17.60 12.61 -17.34
CA PRO A 413 17.55 13.04 -18.73
C PRO A 413 16.81 12.02 -19.60
N GLU A 414 16.02 12.46 -20.59
CA GLU A 414 15.53 11.56 -21.64
C GLU A 414 16.76 10.87 -22.28
N GLY A 415 16.92 9.58 -21.97
CA GLY A 415 18.13 8.78 -22.26
C GLY A 415 18.78 8.11 -21.05
N GLU A 416 18.38 8.47 -19.83
CA GLU A 416 18.72 7.81 -18.55
C GLU A 416 17.47 7.42 -17.74
N VAL A 417 16.27 7.48 -18.32
CA VAL A 417 15.18 6.67 -17.78
C VAL A 417 15.64 5.22 -17.90
N PRO A 418 15.65 4.41 -16.81
CA PRO A 418 15.55 2.98 -17.00
C PRO A 418 14.21 2.81 -17.71
N VAL A 419 14.27 2.68 -19.03
CA VAL A 419 13.22 2.04 -19.81
C VAL A 419 12.87 0.79 -18.99
N GLU A 420 11.60 0.39 -18.94
CA GLU A 420 11.34 -1.03 -18.81
C GLU A 420 12.09 -1.74 -19.95
N GLU A 421 13.37 -2.03 -19.74
CA GLU A 421 13.76 -3.40 -19.83
C GLU A 421 12.97 -4.05 -18.69
N GLU A 422 11.82 -4.67 -19.04
CA GLU A 422 11.69 -6.07 -18.65
C GLU A 422 13.10 -6.61 -18.76
N PRO A 423 13.73 -7.05 -17.66
CA PRO A 423 15.15 -7.30 -17.66
C PRO A 423 15.41 -8.03 -18.97
N LEU A 424 16.26 -7.46 -19.85
CA LEU A 424 16.92 -8.31 -20.80
C LEU A 424 17.77 -9.19 -19.90
N ILE A 425 17.12 -10.18 -19.30
CA ILE A 425 17.68 -11.47 -19.11
C ILE A 425 18.14 -11.77 -20.52
N GLU A 426 19.43 -11.55 -20.79
CA GLU A 426 20.00 -11.96 -22.05
C GLU A 426 19.55 -13.40 -22.21
N ASP A 427 18.65 -13.64 -23.18
CA ASP A 427 18.10 -14.97 -23.37
C ASP A 427 19.29 -15.90 -23.44
N VAL A 428 19.35 -16.83 -22.50
CA VAL A 428 20.48 -17.74 -22.45
C VAL A 428 20.34 -18.59 -23.70
N ALA A 429 21.21 -18.29 -24.68
CA ALA A 429 21.06 -18.82 -26.01
C ALA A 429 21.03 -20.35 -25.96
N LEU A 430 19.98 -20.93 -26.54
CA LEU A 430 19.92 -22.36 -26.72
C LEU A 430 20.85 -22.77 -27.87
N PRO A 431 21.68 -23.82 -27.71
CA PRO A 431 21.68 -24.77 -26.60
C PRO A 431 22.39 -24.27 -25.33
N TYR A 432 21.74 -24.46 -24.18
CA TYR A 432 22.36 -24.30 -22.87
C TYR A 432 22.84 -25.65 -22.33
N ALA A 433 24.13 -25.74 -21.99
CA ALA A 433 24.74 -26.98 -21.53
C ALA A 433 25.41 -26.81 -20.16
N GLU A 434 25.20 -27.77 -19.27
CA GLU A 434 25.84 -27.86 -17.96
C GLU A 434 26.43 -29.26 -17.73
N ASN A 435 27.73 -29.28 -17.43
CA ASN A 435 28.52 -30.48 -17.13
C ASN A 435 28.88 -30.60 -15.64
N PHE A 436 28.37 -29.69 -14.82
CA PHE A 436 28.53 -29.63 -13.38
C PHE A 436 30.00 -29.70 -12.91
N ALA A 437 30.93 -29.22 -13.73
CA ALA A 437 32.38 -29.29 -13.47
C ALA A 437 32.84 -28.21 -12.47
N THR A 438 32.28 -28.22 -11.27
CA THR A 438 32.62 -27.32 -10.16
C THR A 438 32.30 -27.96 -8.82
N ASP A 439 32.50 -27.24 -7.71
CA ASP A 439 32.06 -27.69 -6.39
C ASP A 439 30.67 -27.16 -6.00
N THR A 440 30.10 -27.74 -4.96
CA THR A 440 28.74 -27.46 -4.49
C THR A 440 28.54 -26.01 -4.03
N ALA A 441 29.56 -25.33 -3.54
CA ALA A 441 29.45 -23.94 -3.10
C ALA A 441 29.47 -23.00 -4.31
N ASP A 442 30.43 -23.23 -5.22
CA ASP A 442 30.59 -22.44 -6.43
C ASP A 442 29.38 -22.60 -7.36
N PHE A 443 28.84 -23.82 -7.52
CA PHE A 443 27.70 -24.09 -8.41
C PHE A 443 26.47 -23.20 -8.19
N PHE A 444 26.21 -22.80 -6.94
CA PHE A 444 25.06 -21.93 -6.59
C PHE A 444 25.45 -20.46 -6.43
N SER A 445 26.64 -20.09 -6.89
CA SER A 445 27.12 -18.71 -6.89
C SER A 445 27.06 -18.12 -8.31
N ASN A 446 26.87 -16.81 -8.36
CA ASN A 446 26.96 -16.01 -9.58
C ASN A 446 28.37 -16.07 -10.21
N ASN A 447 29.42 -16.22 -9.39
CA ASN A 447 30.79 -16.46 -9.84
C ASN A 447 30.95 -17.72 -10.71
N TYR A 448 30.06 -18.71 -10.57
CA TYR A 448 30.04 -19.85 -11.47
C TYR A 448 29.23 -19.54 -12.71
N ARG A 449 27.95 -19.18 -12.54
CA ARG A 449 27.08 -18.66 -13.59
C ARG A 449 26.01 -17.78 -12.98
N ASP A 450 25.86 -16.56 -13.50
CA ASP A 450 24.66 -15.75 -13.29
C ASP A 450 23.64 -15.98 -14.42
N LEU A 451 22.55 -15.23 -14.43
CA LEU A 451 21.46 -15.36 -15.40
C LEU A 451 21.86 -15.14 -16.87
N SER A 452 23.04 -14.57 -17.16
CA SER A 452 23.60 -14.53 -18.53
C SER A 452 24.11 -15.89 -19.02
N GLY A 453 24.22 -16.88 -18.11
CA GLY A 453 24.85 -18.17 -18.38
C GLY A 453 26.38 -18.16 -18.27
N ALA A 454 26.99 -17.02 -17.90
CA ALA A 454 28.43 -16.90 -17.67
C ALA A 454 28.75 -16.51 -16.21
N PRO A 455 29.99 -16.71 -15.73
CA PRO A 455 30.46 -16.12 -14.47
C PRO A 455 30.22 -14.61 -14.43
N GLY A 456 29.56 -14.13 -13.38
CA GLY A 456 29.26 -12.71 -13.22
C GLY A 456 28.81 -12.33 -11.81
N ASP A 457 28.28 -11.13 -11.66
CA ASP A 457 27.84 -10.56 -10.38
C ASP A 457 26.31 -10.51 -10.24
N GLY A 458 25.55 -10.97 -11.25
CA GLY A 458 24.08 -11.00 -11.24
C GLY A 458 23.46 -12.09 -10.35
N THR A 459 22.15 -12.33 -10.53
CA THR A 459 21.44 -13.42 -9.84
C THR A 459 22.01 -14.78 -10.26
N PRO A 460 22.28 -15.72 -9.33
CA PRO A 460 22.78 -17.04 -9.69
C PRO A 460 21.83 -17.81 -10.63
N MET A 461 22.40 -18.43 -11.66
CA MET A 461 21.66 -19.28 -12.61
C MET A 461 20.93 -20.43 -11.93
N TYR A 462 21.53 -21.00 -10.88
CA TYR A 462 21.02 -22.14 -10.15
C TYR A 462 20.59 -21.75 -8.76
N TYR A 463 19.40 -22.19 -8.34
CA TYR A 463 18.92 -21.93 -7.00
C TYR A 463 18.34 -23.17 -6.34
N ARG A 464 18.76 -23.42 -5.09
CA ARG A 464 18.20 -24.49 -4.27
C ARG A 464 16.88 -24.03 -3.68
N VAL A 465 15.79 -24.52 -4.25
CA VAL A 465 14.46 -24.19 -3.74
C VAL A 465 14.17 -24.98 -2.46
N THR A 466 14.43 -26.29 -2.48
CA THR A 466 14.24 -27.16 -1.30
C THR A 466 15.15 -28.39 -1.34
N GLY A 467 15.33 -29.05 -0.20
CA GLY A 467 15.99 -30.35 -0.08
C GLY A 467 17.51 -30.29 -0.21
N THR A 468 18.14 -31.45 -0.39
CA THR A 468 19.60 -31.54 -0.45
C THR A 468 20.05 -31.62 -1.91
N VAL A 469 20.84 -30.63 -2.31
CA VAL A 469 21.43 -30.55 -3.65
C VAL A 469 22.92 -30.36 -3.55
N GLU A 470 23.67 -31.28 -4.15
CA GLU A 470 25.12 -31.33 -4.05
C GLU A 470 25.74 -31.77 -5.37
N LEU A 471 26.92 -31.26 -5.69
CA LEU A 471 27.75 -31.79 -6.76
C LEU A 471 28.60 -32.95 -6.23
N GLN A 472 28.54 -34.08 -6.92
CA GLN A 472 29.27 -35.30 -6.58
C GLN A 472 30.03 -35.78 -7.81
N SER A 473 31.36 -35.65 -7.77
CA SER A 473 32.26 -36.06 -8.87
C SER A 473 31.90 -35.44 -10.23
N GLY A 474 31.48 -34.17 -10.25
CA GLY A 474 31.08 -33.47 -11.47
C GLY A 474 29.66 -33.79 -11.95
N ALA A 475 28.76 -34.23 -11.06
CA ALA A 475 27.36 -34.50 -11.38
C ALA A 475 26.43 -33.96 -10.30
N LEU A 476 25.22 -33.53 -10.67
CA LEU A 476 24.21 -32.96 -9.79
C LEU A 476 23.40 -34.04 -9.07
N SER A 477 23.53 -34.12 -7.76
CA SER A 477 22.74 -34.98 -6.88
C SER A 477 21.54 -34.23 -6.31
N LEU A 478 20.34 -34.77 -6.50
CA LEU A 478 19.06 -34.21 -6.02
C LEU A 478 18.39 -35.20 -5.06
N THR A 479 18.48 -34.97 -3.75
CA THR A 479 17.85 -35.80 -2.72
C THR A 479 16.65 -35.11 -2.08
N GLY A 480 15.44 -35.58 -2.40
CA GLY A 480 14.19 -34.95 -1.98
C GLY A 480 14.16 -33.45 -2.27
N ALA A 481 14.70 -33.07 -3.42
CA ALA A 481 15.17 -31.72 -3.66
C ALA A 481 14.49 -31.06 -4.86
N ARG A 482 14.63 -29.75 -4.92
CA ARG A 482 14.19 -28.92 -6.03
C ARG A 482 15.24 -27.87 -6.34
N VAL A 483 15.58 -27.75 -7.62
CA VAL A 483 16.49 -26.74 -8.15
C VAL A 483 15.81 -26.04 -9.30
N SER A 484 15.74 -24.71 -9.25
CA SER A 484 15.40 -23.91 -10.42
C SER A 484 16.67 -23.52 -11.18
N ILE A 485 16.54 -23.46 -12.50
CA ILE A 485 17.57 -23.11 -13.47
C ILE A 485 17.03 -21.94 -14.26
N GLY A 486 17.72 -20.80 -14.15
CA GLY A 486 17.40 -19.58 -14.89
C GLY A 486 16.18 -18.83 -14.39
N ASN A 487 15.84 -18.93 -13.10
CA ASN A 487 14.76 -18.15 -12.50
C ASN A 487 15.31 -16.82 -11.95
N SER A 488 14.76 -15.69 -12.40
CA SER A 488 15.19 -14.35 -12.01
C SER A 488 14.72 -13.92 -10.62
N THR A 489 13.68 -14.55 -10.08
CA THR A 489 13.14 -14.31 -8.73
C THR A 489 13.11 -15.60 -7.91
N PRO A 490 14.23 -16.32 -7.76
CA PRO A 490 14.21 -17.71 -7.33
C PRO A 490 13.81 -17.91 -5.84
N SER A 491 13.87 -16.85 -5.04
CA SER A 491 13.39 -16.82 -3.64
C SER A 491 11.87 -16.57 -3.52
N VAL A 492 11.20 -16.16 -4.59
CA VAL A 492 9.76 -15.89 -4.63
C VAL A 492 9.05 -17.16 -5.10
N SER A 493 8.09 -17.65 -4.31
CA SER A 493 7.31 -18.83 -4.71
C SER A 493 6.34 -18.49 -5.83
N THR A 494 6.33 -19.30 -6.89
CA THR A 494 5.45 -19.04 -8.02
C THR A 494 3.97 -19.22 -7.67
N THR A 495 3.09 -18.53 -8.39
CA THR A 495 1.62 -18.60 -8.33
C THR A 495 1.02 -18.73 -9.73
N SER A 496 -0.30 -18.89 -9.83
CA SER A 496 -0.99 -19.00 -11.12
C SER A 496 -1.15 -17.65 -11.86
N GLY A 497 -0.76 -16.53 -11.23
CA GLY A 497 -0.89 -15.19 -11.79
C GLY A 497 0.43 -14.43 -11.93
N ASP A 498 1.58 -15.08 -11.73
CA ASP A 498 2.87 -14.43 -11.86
C ASP A 498 3.14 -13.98 -13.30
N ALA A 499 4.06 -13.02 -13.48
CA ALA A 499 4.71 -12.84 -14.77
C ALA A 499 5.75 -13.96 -15.03
N ASN A 500 6.25 -14.02 -16.26
CA ASN A 500 7.34 -14.92 -16.63
C ASN A 500 8.67 -14.42 -16.04
N THR A 501 9.32 -15.21 -15.18
CA THR A 501 10.54 -14.81 -14.44
C THR A 501 11.75 -15.65 -14.84
N GLY A 502 11.89 -15.98 -16.12
CA GLY A 502 12.89 -16.93 -16.59
C GLY A 502 13.78 -16.44 -17.74
N VAL A 503 14.88 -17.15 -17.96
CA VAL A 503 15.96 -16.75 -18.89
C VAL A 503 15.98 -17.48 -20.23
N PHE A 504 15.15 -18.50 -20.39
CA PHE A 504 15.16 -19.32 -21.59
C PHE A 504 14.00 -18.94 -22.50
N ASP A 505 14.31 -18.69 -23.77
CA ASP A 505 13.30 -18.65 -24.82
C ASP A 505 12.80 -20.06 -25.13
N LEU A 506 11.67 -20.40 -24.53
CA LEU A 506 10.97 -21.67 -24.66
C LEU A 506 9.68 -21.53 -25.48
N SER A 507 9.55 -20.44 -26.25
CA SER A 507 8.37 -20.12 -27.06
C SER A 507 8.24 -20.98 -28.32
N ALA A 508 9.34 -21.60 -28.76
CA ALA A 508 9.40 -22.58 -29.84
C ALA A 508 9.56 -24.01 -29.28
N PRO A 509 9.30 -25.08 -30.07
CA PRO A 509 9.57 -26.45 -29.64
C PRO A 509 11.01 -26.63 -29.16
N TRP A 510 11.17 -27.21 -27.97
CA TRP A 510 12.45 -27.40 -27.31
C TRP A 510 12.47 -28.74 -26.57
N GLN A 511 13.66 -29.18 -26.15
CA GLN A 511 13.85 -30.39 -25.37
C GLN A 511 14.91 -30.19 -24.30
N ILE A 512 14.81 -31.00 -23.24
CA ILE A 512 15.83 -31.12 -22.21
C ILE A 512 16.38 -32.54 -22.21
N SER A 513 17.69 -32.68 -22.14
CA SER A 513 18.36 -33.96 -21.99
C SER A 513 19.32 -33.96 -20.82
N PHE A 514 19.49 -35.14 -20.23
CA PHE A 514 20.38 -35.37 -19.10
C PHE A 514 20.77 -36.85 -19.07
N LYS A 515 21.95 -37.12 -18.55
CA LYS A 515 22.45 -38.47 -18.29
C LYS A 515 22.22 -38.85 -16.84
N VAL A 516 21.66 -40.03 -16.60
CA VAL A 516 21.51 -40.55 -15.24
C VAL A 516 22.83 -41.18 -14.82
N VAL A 517 23.46 -40.67 -13.76
CA VAL A 517 24.67 -41.26 -13.17
C VAL A 517 24.30 -42.35 -12.18
N SER A 518 23.34 -42.09 -11.30
CA SER A 518 22.81 -43.09 -10.36
C SER A 518 21.44 -42.70 -9.84
N VAL A 519 20.72 -43.69 -9.28
CA VAL A 519 19.48 -43.50 -8.51
C VAL A 519 19.64 -44.15 -7.14
N GLY A 520 19.01 -43.57 -6.13
CA GLY A 520 19.06 -44.03 -4.74
C GLY A 520 17.84 -43.62 -3.93
N GLY A 521 17.81 -44.02 -2.67
CA GLY A 521 16.66 -43.78 -1.79
C GLY A 521 15.44 -44.63 -2.17
N ASP A 522 14.24 -44.06 -2.05
CA ASP A 522 12.97 -44.69 -2.44
C ASP A 522 12.77 -44.58 -3.96
N THR A 523 13.08 -45.66 -4.69
CA THR A 523 12.96 -45.70 -6.14
C THR A 523 11.52 -45.83 -6.65
N SER A 524 10.53 -45.97 -5.76
CA SER A 524 9.11 -45.91 -6.11
C SER A 524 8.57 -44.47 -6.28
N LYS A 525 9.44 -43.47 -6.09
CA LYS A 525 9.14 -42.04 -6.20
C LYS A 525 9.56 -41.45 -7.54
N TYR A 526 9.12 -40.22 -7.79
CA TYR A 526 9.33 -39.55 -9.08
C TYR A 526 10.54 -38.62 -9.12
N PHE A 527 11.20 -38.61 -10.27
CA PHE A 527 11.93 -37.46 -10.80
C PHE A 527 10.97 -36.68 -11.71
N GLN A 528 10.99 -35.35 -11.62
CA GLN A 528 10.00 -34.47 -12.24
C GLN A 528 10.67 -33.24 -12.83
N LEU A 529 10.13 -32.76 -13.94
CA LEU A 529 10.55 -31.54 -14.61
C LEU A 529 9.37 -30.58 -14.68
N TYR A 530 9.65 -29.32 -14.40
CA TYR A 530 8.67 -28.24 -14.47
C TYR A 530 9.19 -27.07 -15.29
N VAL A 531 8.27 -26.30 -15.85
CA VAL A 531 8.53 -24.96 -16.40
C VAL A 531 7.75 -23.92 -15.59
N ASP A 532 8.37 -22.78 -15.31
CA ASP A 532 7.82 -21.64 -14.55
C ASP A 532 7.10 -22.03 -13.26
N ASN A 533 7.71 -22.96 -12.50
CA ASN A 533 7.20 -23.42 -11.23
C ASN A 533 8.33 -23.80 -10.30
N ASN A 534 8.46 -23.10 -9.16
CA ASN A 534 9.41 -23.44 -8.11
C ASN A 534 8.73 -23.98 -6.83
N THR A 535 7.43 -24.26 -6.85
CA THR A 535 6.68 -24.71 -5.67
C THR A 535 6.41 -26.21 -5.65
N SER A 536 5.74 -26.69 -4.59
CA SER A 536 5.27 -28.07 -4.44
C SER A 536 4.00 -28.36 -5.23
N SER A 537 3.18 -27.34 -5.50
CA SER A 537 1.93 -27.46 -6.25
C SER A 537 2.19 -27.27 -7.74
N SER A 538 1.83 -28.26 -8.55
CA SER A 538 1.91 -28.11 -10.00
C SER A 538 0.95 -27.04 -10.54
N SER A 539 -0.04 -26.56 -9.79
CA SER A 539 -0.96 -25.51 -10.27
C SER A 539 -0.46 -24.09 -10.03
N ASN A 540 0.60 -23.92 -9.23
CA ASN A 540 1.16 -22.63 -8.86
C ASN A 540 2.15 -22.16 -9.93
N SER A 541 1.61 -21.96 -11.12
CA SER A 541 2.30 -21.53 -12.32
C SER A 541 1.27 -21.00 -13.31
N LEU A 542 1.67 -20.07 -14.17
CA LEU A 542 0.90 -19.59 -15.31
C LEU A 542 0.36 -20.71 -16.20
N TRP A 543 1.07 -21.84 -16.26
CA TRP A 543 0.69 -23.01 -17.06
C TRP A 543 -0.29 -23.95 -16.33
N GLY A 544 -0.74 -23.56 -15.13
CA GLY A 544 -1.51 -24.42 -14.24
C GLY A 544 -0.81 -25.78 -14.07
N THR A 545 -1.60 -26.84 -13.93
CA THR A 545 -1.07 -28.20 -13.73
C THR A 545 -0.13 -28.70 -14.82
N SER A 546 -0.19 -28.11 -16.02
CA SER A 546 0.68 -28.46 -17.15
C SER A 546 2.14 -28.05 -16.93
N SER A 547 2.40 -27.13 -15.99
CA SER A 547 3.77 -26.72 -15.63
C SER A 547 4.67 -27.90 -15.32
N LYS A 548 4.13 -28.98 -14.72
CA LYS A 548 4.81 -30.28 -14.60
C LYS A 548 4.66 -31.07 -15.90
N PHE A 549 5.55 -30.82 -16.85
CA PHE A 549 5.47 -31.43 -18.17
C PHE A 549 6.06 -32.83 -18.25
N HIS A 550 6.87 -33.25 -17.26
CA HIS A 550 7.41 -34.60 -17.20
C HIS A 550 7.52 -35.14 -15.79
N GLN A 551 7.26 -36.44 -15.64
CA GLN A 551 7.58 -37.21 -14.44
C GLN A 551 7.90 -38.66 -14.83
N ILE A 552 8.86 -39.25 -14.15
CA ILE A 552 9.31 -40.62 -14.36
C ILE A 552 9.68 -41.26 -13.02
N TYR A 553 9.36 -42.54 -12.82
CA TYR A 553 9.77 -43.23 -11.61
C TYR A 553 11.28 -43.41 -11.57
N LEU A 554 11.90 -43.27 -10.40
CA LEU A 554 13.34 -43.52 -10.26
C LEU A 554 13.71 -44.97 -10.62
N SER A 555 12.79 -45.92 -10.42
CA SER A 555 12.98 -47.32 -10.83
C SER A 555 13.04 -47.53 -12.35
N GLU A 556 12.58 -46.55 -13.14
CA GLU A 556 12.63 -46.57 -14.60
C GLU A 556 13.87 -45.85 -15.16
N LEU A 557 14.60 -45.13 -14.31
CA LEU A 557 15.85 -44.45 -14.68
C LEU A 557 17.04 -45.39 -14.58
N VAL A 558 17.65 -45.67 -15.73
CA VAL A 558 18.83 -46.54 -15.87
C VAL A 558 20.12 -45.72 -15.80
N ALA A 559 21.00 -46.07 -14.86
CA ALA A 559 22.33 -45.47 -14.74
C ALA A 559 23.17 -45.67 -16.03
N GLY A 560 23.84 -44.61 -16.46
CA GLY A 560 24.63 -44.52 -17.70
C GLY A 560 23.81 -44.13 -18.94
N GLN A 561 22.48 -44.11 -18.88
CA GLN A 561 21.63 -43.75 -20.01
C GLN A 561 21.34 -42.25 -20.06
N ALA A 562 21.33 -41.69 -21.28
CA ALA A 562 20.83 -40.35 -21.56
C ALA A 562 19.33 -40.39 -21.85
N TYR A 563 18.60 -39.43 -21.29
CA TYR A 563 17.17 -39.23 -21.48
C TYR A 563 16.97 -37.88 -22.18
N THR A 564 16.08 -37.84 -23.17
CA THR A 564 15.65 -36.62 -23.85
C THR A 564 14.16 -36.49 -23.69
N VAL A 565 13.71 -35.36 -23.16
CA VAL A 565 12.31 -35.09 -22.84
C VAL A 565 11.87 -33.86 -23.64
N PRO A 566 10.82 -33.98 -24.48
CA PRO A 566 10.20 -32.81 -25.09
C PRO A 566 9.68 -31.87 -24.02
N GLY A 567 10.01 -30.59 -24.14
CA GLY A 567 9.57 -29.56 -23.21
C GLY A 567 8.12 -29.12 -23.45
N LEU A 568 7.53 -28.45 -22.45
CA LEU A 568 6.30 -27.68 -22.65
C LEU A 568 6.66 -26.38 -23.36
N THR A 569 6.11 -26.12 -24.54
CA THR A 569 6.20 -24.80 -25.19
C THR A 569 5.60 -23.75 -24.26
N ALA A 570 6.43 -22.80 -23.85
CA ALA A 570 6.14 -21.81 -22.81
C ALA A 570 6.36 -20.40 -23.36
N SER A 571 6.90 -19.46 -22.58
CA SER A 571 7.17 -18.10 -23.05
C SER A 571 8.62 -17.94 -23.52
N SER A 572 8.96 -16.73 -24.00
CA SER A 572 10.34 -16.32 -24.26
C SER A 572 11.18 -16.13 -23.00
N ASN A 573 10.56 -16.09 -21.81
CA ASN A 573 11.21 -15.77 -20.54
C ASN A 573 10.84 -16.83 -19.50
N SER A 574 11.11 -18.10 -19.83
CA SER A 574 10.75 -19.23 -18.98
C SER A 574 11.97 -19.82 -18.26
N PHE A 575 11.74 -20.37 -17.06
CA PHE A 575 12.75 -21.08 -16.29
C PHE A 575 12.36 -22.54 -16.09
N ILE A 576 13.34 -23.40 -15.81
CA ILE A 576 13.13 -24.83 -15.64
C ILE A 576 13.41 -25.23 -14.21
N THR A 577 12.63 -26.18 -13.69
CA THR A 577 12.85 -26.75 -12.36
C THR A 577 13.02 -28.27 -12.44
N LEU A 578 14.11 -28.76 -11.85
CA LEU A 578 14.34 -30.18 -11.60
C LEU A 578 13.86 -30.53 -10.19
N ARG A 579 13.15 -31.64 -10.03
CA ARG A 579 12.63 -32.07 -8.72
C ARG A 579 12.72 -33.58 -8.50
N THR A 580 13.12 -33.98 -7.30
CA THR A 580 12.89 -35.31 -6.74
C THR A 580 11.91 -35.23 -5.57
N GLU A 581 11.02 -36.23 -5.45
CA GLU A 581 10.15 -36.31 -4.28
C GLU A 581 10.93 -36.69 -3.01
N SER A 582 10.36 -36.37 -1.85
CA SER A 582 10.95 -36.66 -0.55
C SER A 582 11.36 -38.14 -0.42
N GLY A 583 12.63 -38.37 -0.04
CA GLY A 583 13.20 -39.70 0.13
C GLY A 583 13.78 -40.34 -1.14
N ALA A 584 13.62 -39.72 -2.31
CA ALA A 584 14.25 -40.14 -3.56
C ALA A 584 15.54 -39.36 -3.84
N THR A 585 16.53 -40.04 -4.42
CA THR A 585 17.78 -39.43 -4.88
C THR A 585 18.03 -39.79 -6.34
N VAL A 586 18.27 -38.78 -7.19
CA VAL A 586 18.83 -38.97 -8.54
C VAL A 586 20.11 -38.17 -8.67
N VAL A 587 21.12 -38.74 -9.33
CA VAL A 587 22.33 -38.04 -9.72
C VAL A 587 22.33 -37.95 -11.24
N VAL A 588 22.36 -36.71 -11.76
CA VAL A 588 22.33 -36.42 -13.19
C VAL A 588 23.57 -35.65 -13.63
N ASP A 589 23.94 -35.83 -14.88
CA ASP A 589 25.08 -35.18 -15.53
C ASP A 589 24.70 -34.81 -16.97
N ASP A 590 25.56 -34.10 -17.69
CA ASP A 590 25.39 -33.74 -19.11
C ASP A 590 24.00 -33.10 -19.39
N LEU A 591 23.62 -32.08 -18.60
CA LEU A 591 22.34 -31.39 -18.79
C LEU A 591 22.41 -30.50 -20.04
N LEU A 592 21.44 -30.63 -20.92
CA LEU A 592 21.34 -29.86 -22.16
C LEU A 592 19.91 -29.42 -22.39
N ILE A 593 19.69 -28.12 -22.56
CA ILE A 593 18.42 -27.52 -22.99
C ILE A 593 18.66 -27.00 -24.40
N GLU A 594 17.85 -27.41 -25.38
CA GLU A 594 18.06 -27.02 -26.77
C GLU A 594 16.74 -26.86 -27.53
N ALA A 595 16.74 -25.97 -28.52
CA ALA A 595 15.64 -25.86 -29.47
C ALA A 595 15.59 -27.12 -30.35
N VAL A 596 14.37 -27.58 -30.67
CA VAL A 596 14.15 -28.66 -31.62
C VAL A 596 14.00 -28.03 -33.02
N PRO A 597 14.89 -28.36 -33.98
CA PRO A 597 14.89 -27.76 -35.32
C PRO A 597 13.68 -28.13 -36.19
#